data_AF-A0A3C0CXF5-F1
#
_entry.id   AF-A0A3C0CXF5-F1
#
_cell.length_a   1.000
_cell.length_b   1.000
_cell.length_c   1.000
_cell.angle_alpha   90.00
_cell.angle_beta   90.00
_cell.angle_gamma   90.00
#
_symmetry.space_group_name_H-M   'P 1'
#
loop_
_entity.id
_entity.type
_entity.pdbx_description
1 polymer ?
#
loop_
_entity_poly.entity_id
_entity_poly.type
_entity_poly.pdbx_seq_one_letter_code
_entity_poly.pdbx_strand_id
1 'polypeptide(L)'
;MVKELAHECQVKCLRQEKNAGLSKARNLGIRNAEGEVVLFIDDDTFADANLLKEHWAAHQADQRSVVNGWVNHIDNLDKELIPKFKIADISTSFFWTSNVSVRRRFLLEAGLF
;
A
#
# COMPACT_ATOMS: atom_id res chain seq x y z
N MET A 1 -9.87 17.02 8.81
CA MET A 1 -9.56 15.56 8.87
C MET A 1 -8.26 15.14 8.15
N VAL A 2 -8.03 15.31 6.84
CA VAL A 2 -6.69 15.00 6.24
C VAL A 2 -5.75 16.21 6.19
N LYS A 3 -6.29 17.41 5.91
CA LYS A 3 -5.50 18.65 5.86
C LYS A 3 -4.92 19.05 7.23
N GLU A 4 -5.53 18.59 8.32
CA GLU A 4 -5.07 18.81 9.69
C GLU A 4 -3.84 17.95 10.03
N LEU A 5 -3.72 16.75 9.43
CA LEU A 5 -2.59 15.83 9.64
C LEU A 5 -1.29 16.29 8.97
N ALA A 6 -1.37 17.26 8.04
CA ALA A 6 -0.21 17.76 7.30
C ALA A 6 0.86 18.41 8.20
N HIS A 7 0.53 18.75 9.45
CA HIS A 7 1.47 19.32 10.41
C HIS A 7 2.34 18.24 11.10
N GLU A 8 1.88 16.99 11.16
CA GLU A 8 2.56 15.90 11.85
C GLU A 8 3.28 14.94 10.89
N CYS A 9 2.82 14.88 9.64
CA CYS A 9 3.46 14.11 8.58
C CYS A 9 3.26 14.77 7.20
N GLN A 10 4.13 14.44 6.25
CA GLN A 10 4.02 14.96 4.88
C GLN A 10 2.86 14.28 4.15
N VAL A 11 1.67 14.90 4.20
CA VAL A 11 0.45 14.37 3.58
C VAL A 11 0.02 15.25 2.42
N LYS A 12 -0.14 14.64 1.23
CA LYS A 12 -0.71 15.29 0.04
C LYS A 12 -2.05 14.66 -0.31
N CYS A 13 -3.12 15.44 -0.21
CA CYS A 13 -4.46 15.00 -0.61
C CYS A 13 -4.71 15.33 -2.09
N LEU A 14 -5.03 14.32 -2.89
CA LEU A 14 -5.34 14.46 -4.32
C LEU A 14 -6.83 14.19 -4.55
N ARG A 15 -7.49 15.01 -5.36
CA ARG A 15 -8.91 14.88 -5.66
C ARG A 15 -9.12 14.78 -7.16
N GLN A 16 -9.96 13.82 -7.57
CA GLN A 16 -10.46 13.74 -8.94
C GLN A 16 -11.64 14.70 -9.11
N GLU A 17 -11.72 15.39 -10.25
CA GLU A 17 -12.82 16.32 -10.55
C GLU A 17 -14.18 15.61 -10.65
N LYS A 18 -14.17 14.36 -11.15
CA LYS A 18 -15.33 13.47 -11.24
C LYS A 18 -14.97 12.08 -10.75
N ASN A 19 -15.97 11.32 -10.30
CA ASN A 19 -15.77 9.91 -9.98
C ASN A 19 -15.40 9.14 -11.25
N ALA A 20 -14.19 8.58 -11.27
CA ALA A 20 -13.65 7.80 -12.39
C ALA A 20 -13.13 6.42 -11.95
N GLY A 21 -13.56 5.95 -10.76
CA GLY A 21 -13.18 4.66 -10.19
C GLY A 21 -11.80 4.62 -9.52
N LEU A 22 -11.52 3.46 -8.90
CA LEU A 22 -10.33 3.23 -8.08
C LEU A 22 -9.03 3.25 -8.88
N SER A 23 -9.00 2.65 -10.07
CA SER A 23 -7.78 2.62 -10.92
C SER A 23 -7.32 4.04 -11.28
N LYS A 24 -8.23 4.94 -11.65
CA LYS A 24 -7.87 6.35 -11.94
C LYS A 24 -7.38 7.09 -10.70
N ALA A 25 -7.96 6.81 -9.52
CA ALA A 25 -7.47 7.38 -8.27
C ALA A 25 -6.04 6.91 -7.93
N ARG A 26 -5.75 5.61 -8.06
CA ARG A 26 -4.41 5.04 -7.85
C ARG A 26 -3.41 5.61 -8.85
N ASN A 27 -3.80 5.69 -10.13
CA ASN A 27 -2.98 6.27 -11.18
C ASN A 27 -2.63 7.75 -10.92
N LEU A 28 -3.58 8.53 -10.39
CA LEU A 28 -3.34 9.90 -9.96
C LEU A 28 -2.32 9.95 -8.81
N GLY A 29 -2.45 9.06 -7.83
CA GLY A 29 -1.49 8.90 -6.73
C GLY A 29 -0.09 8.55 -7.23
N ILE A 30 0.07 7.51 -8.05
CA ILE A 30 1.36 7.06 -8.59
C ILE A 30 2.07 8.18 -9.35
N ARG A 31 1.34 8.92 -10.19
CA ARG A 31 1.92 10.03 -10.97
C ARG A 31 2.45 11.14 -10.07
N ASN A 32 1.78 11.41 -8.95
CA ASN A 32 2.14 12.45 -7.99
C ASN A 32 3.09 11.99 -6.86
N ALA A 33 3.34 10.69 -6.74
CA ALA A 33 4.29 10.15 -5.77
C ALA A 33 5.73 10.50 -6.17
N GLU A 34 6.54 10.88 -5.19
CA GLU A 34 7.94 11.29 -5.38
C GLU A 34 8.93 10.21 -4.90
N GLY A 35 8.46 9.25 -4.11
CA GLY A 35 9.26 8.13 -3.63
C GLY A 35 9.58 7.10 -4.73
N GLU A 36 10.68 6.37 -4.54
CA GLU A 36 11.11 5.32 -5.46
C GLU A 36 10.22 4.08 -5.40
N VAL A 37 9.67 3.78 -4.22
CA VAL A 37 8.72 2.69 -3.98
C VAL A 37 7.35 3.28 -3.69
N VAL A 38 6.32 2.72 -4.31
CA VAL A 38 4.92 3.00 -3.98
C VAL A 38 4.40 1.84 -3.13
N LEU A 39 3.99 2.13 -1.90
CA LEU A 39 3.25 1.23 -1.02
C LEU A 39 1.77 1.63 -1.08
N PHE A 40 0.91 0.67 -1.42
CA PHE A 40 -0.53 0.81 -1.32
C PHE A 40 -1.01 0.25 0.02
N ILE A 41 -1.88 1.01 0.68
CA ILE A 41 -2.53 0.66 1.94
C ILE A 41 -3.97 1.21 1.90
N ASP A 42 -4.90 0.46 2.48
CA ASP A 42 -6.30 0.89 2.60
C ASP A 42 -6.47 1.87 3.79
N ASP A 43 -7.52 2.68 3.76
CA ASP A 43 -7.78 3.73 4.76
C ASP A 43 -8.35 3.21 6.08
N ASP A 44 -8.67 1.92 6.15
CA ASP A 44 -9.13 1.17 7.32
C ASP A 44 -8.04 0.25 7.90
N THR A 45 -6.79 0.36 7.43
CA THR A 45 -5.70 -0.54 7.82
C THR A 45 -4.76 0.11 8.83
N PHE A 46 -4.49 -0.60 9.94
CA PHE A 46 -3.41 -0.26 10.87
C PHE A 46 -2.08 -0.82 10.37
N ALA A 47 -1.07 0.05 10.24
CA ALA A 47 0.27 -0.36 9.85
C ALA A 47 1.04 -0.97 11.05
N ASP A 48 1.66 -2.13 10.83
CA ASP A 48 2.67 -2.66 11.75
C ASP A 48 3.87 -1.72 11.83
N ALA A 49 4.48 -1.61 13.01
CA ALA A 49 5.65 -0.75 13.24
C ALA A 49 6.85 -1.08 12.31
N ASN A 50 6.94 -2.32 11.81
CA ASN A 50 7.99 -2.76 10.90
C ASN A 50 7.58 -2.73 9.41
N LEU A 51 6.36 -2.32 9.07
CA LEU A 51 5.83 -2.38 7.70
C LEU A 51 6.80 -1.81 6.66
N LEU A 52 7.26 -0.57 6.87
CA LEU A 52 8.17 0.09 5.93
C LEU A 52 9.55 -0.58 5.87
N LYS A 53 10.07 -1.04 7.01
CA LYS A 53 11.37 -1.68 7.12
C LYS A 53 11.41 -2.97 6.30
N GLU A 54 10.40 -3.83 6.45
CA GLU A 54 10.35 -5.13 5.78
C GLU A 54 10.12 -4.97 4.27
N HIS A 55 9.23 -4.06 3.86
CA HIS A 55 9.03 -3.74 2.44
C HIS A 55 10.31 -3.17 1.81
N TRP A 56 11.01 -2.28 2.50
CA TRP A 56 12.27 -1.73 2.01
C TRP A 56 13.35 -2.81 1.87
N ALA A 57 13.52 -3.67 2.88
CA ALA A 57 14.47 -4.77 2.84
C ALA A 57 14.23 -5.70 1.64
N ALA A 58 12.96 -6.03 1.34
CA ALA A 58 12.61 -6.84 0.18
C ALA A 58 12.98 -6.16 -1.15
N HIS A 59 12.72 -4.86 -1.30
CA HIS A 59 13.13 -4.10 -2.49
C HIS A 59 14.64 -3.94 -2.65
N GLN A 60 15.39 -4.00 -1.54
CA GLN A 60 16.86 -4.00 -1.56
C GLN A 60 17.42 -5.37 -1.95
N ALA A 61 16.75 -6.46 -1.57
CA ALA A 61 17.12 -7.81 -1.97
C ALA A 61 16.82 -8.09 -3.45
N ASP A 62 15.67 -7.63 -3.95
CA ASP A 62 15.31 -7.70 -5.37
C ASP A 62 14.60 -6.43 -5.83
N GLN A 63 15.28 -5.66 -6.68
CA GLN A 63 14.72 -4.42 -7.20
C GLN A 63 13.53 -4.61 -8.14
N ARG A 64 13.35 -5.78 -8.76
CA ARG A 64 12.27 -6.08 -9.72
C ARG A 64 11.08 -6.78 -9.06
N SER A 65 11.03 -6.80 -7.74
CA SER A 65 9.98 -7.47 -6.98
C SER A 65 8.68 -6.68 -6.88
N VAL A 66 7.58 -7.42 -6.76
CA VAL A 66 6.33 -6.95 -6.15
C VAL A 66 6.26 -7.58 -4.77
N VAL A 67 6.17 -6.75 -3.74
CA VAL A 67 6.21 -7.20 -2.34
C VAL A 67 4.80 -7.12 -1.78
N ASN A 68 4.18 -8.29 -1.55
CA ASN A 68 2.90 -8.39 -0.84
C ASN A 68 3.18 -8.58 0.65
N GLY A 69 2.73 -7.64 1.46
CA GLY A 69 2.73 -7.78 2.91
C GLY A 69 1.49 -8.52 3.39
N TRP A 70 1.57 -9.09 4.59
CA TRP A 70 0.44 -9.78 5.20
C TRP A 70 -0.60 -8.75 5.71
N VAL A 71 -1.88 -9.03 5.48
CA VAL A 71 -3.01 -8.34 6.08
C VAL A 71 -3.77 -9.31 6.98
N ASN A 72 -3.92 -8.95 8.25
CA ASN A 72 -4.73 -9.68 9.21
C ASN A 72 -6.11 -9.03 9.34
N HIS A 73 -7.17 -9.75 8.99
CA HIS A 73 -8.53 -9.25 9.13
C HIS A 73 -9.00 -9.40 10.58
N ILE A 74 -9.28 -8.28 11.21
CA ILE A 74 -9.84 -8.21 12.57
C ILE A 74 -11.24 -7.59 12.52
N ASP A 75 -12.13 -8.11 13.35
CA ASP A 75 -13.49 -7.64 13.60
C ASP A 75 -13.60 -6.85 14.92
N ASN A 76 -12.57 -6.92 15.77
CA ASN A 76 -12.46 -6.24 17.05
C ASN A 76 -10.97 -5.94 17.37
N LEU A 77 -10.70 -4.72 17.83
CA LEU A 77 -9.39 -4.23 18.26
C LEU A 77 -8.89 -4.86 19.56
N ASP A 78 -9.78 -5.41 20.39
CA ASP A 78 -9.42 -6.05 21.66
C ASP A 78 -8.86 -7.48 21.49
N LYS A 79 -8.90 -8.03 20.27
CA LYS A 79 -8.32 -9.34 19.98
C LYS A 79 -6.80 -9.22 19.87
N GLU A 80 -6.09 -10.24 20.37
CA GLU A 80 -4.63 -10.33 20.18
C GLU A 80 -4.28 -10.16 18.70
N LEU A 81 -3.45 -9.16 18.41
CA LEU A 81 -2.95 -8.86 17.05
C LEU A 81 -1.95 -9.90 16.55
N ILE A 82 -1.82 -11.06 17.21
CA ILE A 82 -0.90 -12.13 16.82
C ILE A 82 -1.47 -12.79 15.56
N PRO A 83 -0.88 -12.54 14.39
CA PRO A 83 -1.42 -13.05 13.14
C PRO A 83 -1.28 -14.58 13.11
N LYS A 84 -2.37 -15.28 12.80
CA LYS A 84 -2.35 -16.75 12.61
C LYS A 84 -2.53 -17.06 11.14
N PHE A 85 -1.44 -17.47 10.50
CA PHE A 85 -1.46 -17.82 9.08
C PHE A 85 -2.32 -19.06 8.85
N LYS A 86 -3.24 -18.97 7.90
CA LYS A 86 -4.08 -20.07 7.43
C LYS A 86 -3.76 -20.36 5.96
N ILE A 87 -4.04 -21.59 5.53
CA ILE A 87 -3.87 -21.98 4.12
C ILE A 87 -4.71 -21.08 3.18
N ALA A 88 -5.86 -20.59 3.67
CA ALA A 88 -6.71 -19.65 2.93
C ALA A 88 -6.05 -18.28 2.66
N ASP A 89 -5.00 -17.93 3.40
CA ASP A 89 -4.24 -16.68 3.21
C ASP A 89 -3.23 -16.81 2.06
N ILE A 90 -3.01 -18.02 1.53
CA ILE A 90 -2.23 -18.24 0.31
C ILE A 90 -3.07 -17.77 -0.87
N SER A 91 -2.81 -16.54 -1.29
CA SER A 91 -3.46 -15.93 -2.44
C SER A 91 -2.61 -16.06 -3.71
N THR A 92 -3.25 -16.39 -4.82
CA THR A 92 -2.63 -16.28 -6.17
C THR A 92 -2.77 -14.86 -6.75
N SER A 93 -3.44 -13.93 -6.04
CA SER A 93 -3.47 -12.53 -6.47
C SER A 93 -2.13 -11.87 -6.14
N PHE A 94 -1.32 -11.67 -7.16
CA PHE A 94 0.05 -11.15 -7.02
C PHE A 94 0.12 -9.65 -6.68
N PHE A 95 -1.00 -8.93 -6.67
CA PHE A 95 -1.06 -7.48 -6.44
C PHE A 95 -2.29 -7.08 -5.62
N TRP A 96 -2.26 -7.32 -4.31
CA TRP A 96 -3.36 -6.95 -3.41
C TRP A 96 -3.12 -5.57 -2.80
N THR A 97 -3.93 -4.57 -3.18
CA THR A 97 -3.65 -3.16 -2.87
C THR A 97 -3.77 -2.74 -1.40
N SER A 98 -4.16 -3.63 -0.51
CA SER A 98 -4.30 -3.37 0.94
C SER A 98 -2.96 -3.36 1.65
N ASN A 99 -1.97 -4.10 1.12
CA ASN A 99 -0.59 -4.10 1.61
C ASN A 99 0.36 -4.64 0.53
N VAL A 100 0.63 -3.82 -0.49
CA VAL A 100 1.55 -4.20 -1.58
C VAL A 100 2.43 -3.03 -1.96
N SER A 101 3.69 -3.32 -2.26
CA SER A 101 4.62 -2.31 -2.76
C SER A 101 5.39 -2.75 -3.98
N VAL A 102 5.71 -1.77 -4.82
CA VAL A 102 6.47 -1.95 -6.05
C VAL A 102 7.27 -0.69 -6.35
N ARG A 103 8.42 -0.81 -7.00
CA ARG A 103 9.15 0.37 -7.47
C ARG A 103 8.30 1.15 -8.48
N ARG A 104 8.18 2.45 -8.26
CA ARG A 104 7.33 3.38 -9.03
C ARG A 104 7.61 3.30 -10.53
N ARG A 105 8.88 3.13 -10.92
CA ARG A 105 9.28 3.00 -12.33
C ARG A 105 8.53 1.87 -13.07
N PHE A 106 8.34 0.72 -12.42
CA PHE A 106 7.69 -0.42 -13.07
C PHE A 106 6.18 -0.23 -13.23
N LEU A 107 5.54 0.49 -12.31
CA LEU A 107 4.14 0.90 -12.48
C LEU A 107 3.98 1.82 -13.70
N LEU A 108 4.90 2.77 -13.87
CA LEU A 108 4.89 3.69 -15.00
C LEU A 108 5.16 2.98 -16.33
N GLU A 109 6.17 2.10 -16.37
CA GLU A 109 6.52 1.29 -17.54
C GLU A 109 5.39 0.34 -17.96
N ALA A 110 4.67 -0.25 -17.00
CA ALA A 110 3.54 -1.13 -17.26
C ALA A 110 2.27 -0.40 -17.75
N GLY A 111 2.25 0.94 -17.75
CA GLY A 111 1.09 1.72 -18.16
C GLY A 111 0.09 2.02 -17.05
N LEU A 112 0.47 1.80 -15.78
CA LEU A 112 -0.34 1.95 -14.57
C LEU A 112 -1.46 0.89 -14.44
N PHE A 113 -2.46 1.13 -13.58
CA PHE A 113 -3.66 0.29 -13.46
C PHE A 113 -4.64 0.52 -14.61
#